data_AF-A0A3B9UEC6-F1
#
_entry.id   AF-A0A3B9UEC6-F1
#
_cell.length_a   1.000
_cell.length_b   1.000
_cell.length_c   1.000
_cell.angle_alpha   90.00
_cell.angle_beta   90.00
_cell.angle_gamma   90.00
#
_symmetry.space_group_name_H-M   'P 1'
#
loop_
_entity.id
_entity.type
_entity.pdbx_description
1 polymer ?
#
loop_
_entity_poly.entity_id
_entity_poly.type
_entity_poly.pdbx_seq_one_letter_code
_entity_poly.pdbx_strand_id
1 'polypeptide(L)'
;QHEPNGLAQAFVLGRDFIGDDAVALVLGDNIFYGTQMPSILQASANPQGGVVFAYPVSDPERYGVVEFDAQGKALSIEEKPVQPKSNYAVPGLYFYDNQVVDIAANLKPSPRGEYEITDVNREYLRRGELSVQIMDRGTAWLDTGTFESLMEAAQFVQIIERRQGLKVGCIEEVAYRQGFIDAAQLEALAAPLVKSGYGAYLRALLR
;
A
#
# COMPACT_ATOMS: atom_id res chain seq x y z
N GLN A 1 -17.99 4.72 -1.82
CA GLN A 1 -18.37 3.53 -2.61
C GLN A 1 -19.67 2.97 -2.04
N HIS A 2 -20.70 2.74 -2.87
CA HIS A 2 -21.98 2.18 -2.42
C HIS A 2 -22.03 0.64 -2.49
N GLU A 3 -21.32 0.05 -3.46
CA GLU A 3 -21.22 -1.40 -3.67
C GLU A 3 -19.76 -1.80 -3.97
N PRO A 4 -19.27 -2.95 -3.49
CA PRO A 4 -17.89 -3.40 -3.65
C PRO A 4 -17.63 -3.97 -5.06
N ASN A 5 -17.66 -3.13 -6.08
CA ASN A 5 -17.51 -3.52 -7.49
C ASN A 5 -16.05 -3.68 -7.95
N GLY A 6 -15.08 -3.84 -7.03
CA GLY A 6 -13.66 -3.98 -7.36
C GLY A 6 -12.82 -2.70 -7.17
N LEU A 7 -11.51 -2.90 -7.04
CA LEU A 7 -10.55 -1.89 -6.59
C LEU A 7 -10.32 -0.76 -7.61
N ALA A 8 -10.33 -1.06 -8.90
CA ALA A 8 -10.09 -0.04 -9.93
C ALA A 8 -11.19 1.04 -9.97
N GLN A 9 -12.37 0.75 -9.39
CA GLN A 9 -13.45 1.72 -9.26
C GLN A 9 -13.07 2.93 -8.40
N ALA A 10 -12.04 2.82 -7.54
CA ALA A 10 -11.52 3.93 -6.75
C ALA A 10 -11.13 5.13 -7.63
N PHE A 11 -10.55 4.90 -8.81
CA PHE A 11 -10.14 5.98 -9.72
C PHE A 11 -11.31 6.61 -10.48
N VAL A 12 -12.38 5.84 -10.72
CA VAL A 12 -13.60 6.37 -11.36
C VAL A 12 -14.39 7.21 -10.36
N LEU A 13 -14.58 6.71 -9.13
CA LEU A 13 -15.27 7.42 -8.05
C LEU A 13 -14.48 8.64 -7.56
N GLY A 14 -13.14 8.53 -7.56
CA GLY A 14 -12.22 9.59 -7.13
C GLY A 14 -11.82 10.57 -8.24
N ARG A 15 -12.39 10.49 -9.45
CA ARG A 15 -11.96 11.28 -10.61
C ARG A 15 -11.84 12.78 -10.32
N ASP A 16 -12.89 13.37 -9.74
CA ASP A 16 -12.91 14.81 -9.46
C ASP A 16 -11.92 15.21 -8.36
N PHE A 17 -11.62 14.29 -7.42
CA PHE A 17 -10.63 14.50 -6.38
C PHE A 17 -9.19 14.40 -6.93
N ILE A 18 -8.96 13.47 -7.87
CA ILE A 18 -7.65 13.27 -8.51
C ILE A 18 -7.34 14.44 -9.47
N GLY A 19 -8.33 14.91 -10.23
CA GLY A 19 -8.11 15.97 -11.22
C GLY A 19 -7.07 15.56 -12.27
N ASP A 20 -6.04 16.39 -12.42
CA ASP A 20 -4.92 16.16 -13.35
C ASP A 20 -3.64 15.66 -12.64
N ASP A 21 -3.71 15.40 -11.32
CA ASP A 21 -2.57 15.01 -10.52
C ASP A 21 -2.24 13.50 -10.63
N ALA A 22 -1.03 13.14 -10.21
CA ALA A 22 -0.66 11.75 -9.94
C ALA A 22 -1.35 11.27 -8.64
N VAL A 23 -1.54 9.96 -8.51
CA VAL A 23 -2.31 9.38 -7.40
C VAL A 23 -1.67 8.10 -6.86
N ALA A 24 -1.73 7.94 -5.54
CA ALA A 24 -1.42 6.68 -4.86
C ALA A 24 -2.71 6.04 -4.34
N LEU A 25 -2.86 4.72 -4.53
CA LEU A 25 -3.91 3.91 -3.95
C LEU A 25 -3.29 2.95 -2.93
N VAL A 26 -3.85 2.93 -1.71
CA VAL A 26 -3.49 1.95 -0.68
C VAL A 26 -4.75 1.25 -0.18
N LEU A 27 -4.68 -0.07 0.00
CA LEU A 27 -5.77 -0.84 0.59
C LEU A 27 -5.76 -0.66 2.11
N GLY A 28 -6.93 -0.40 2.69
CA GLY A 28 -7.06 -0.02 4.10
C GLY A 28 -6.73 -1.12 5.12
N ASP A 29 -6.61 -2.37 4.66
CA ASP A 29 -6.31 -3.58 5.43
C ASP A 29 -4.84 -4.03 5.31
N ASN A 30 -4.02 -3.29 4.55
CA ASN A 30 -2.61 -3.60 4.32
C ASN A 30 -1.71 -2.87 5.31
N ILE A 31 -0.86 -3.62 6.02
CA ILE A 31 0.15 -3.07 6.93
C ILE A 31 1.53 -3.29 6.33
N PHE A 32 2.30 -2.20 6.23
CA PHE A 32 3.67 -2.22 5.76
C PHE A 32 4.63 -1.74 6.85
N TYR A 33 5.74 -2.44 7.02
CA TYR A 33 6.81 -2.07 7.94
C TYR A 33 8.16 -2.35 7.30
N GLY A 34 9.06 -1.37 7.29
CA GLY A 34 10.41 -1.53 6.76
C GLY A 34 11.20 -0.24 6.85
N THR A 35 12.51 -0.33 7.05
CA THR A 35 13.36 0.85 7.24
C THR A 35 13.51 1.69 5.97
N GLN A 36 13.40 1.07 4.80
CA GLN A 36 13.52 1.75 3.50
C GLN A 36 12.18 2.26 2.97
N MET A 37 11.05 1.92 3.62
CA MET A 37 9.72 2.29 3.14
C MET A 37 9.55 3.79 2.89
N PRO A 38 9.93 4.71 3.79
CA PRO A 38 9.75 6.14 3.54
C PRO A 38 10.44 6.61 2.25
N SER A 39 11.68 6.18 2.01
CA SER A 39 12.45 6.55 0.82
C SER A 39 11.82 5.98 -0.46
N ILE A 40 11.37 4.72 -0.42
CA ILE A 40 10.73 4.04 -1.56
C ILE A 40 9.40 4.72 -1.92
N LEU A 41 8.59 5.07 -0.92
CA LEU A 41 7.32 5.77 -1.12
C LEU A 41 7.53 7.17 -1.70
N GLN A 42 8.48 7.93 -1.16
CA GLN A 42 8.80 9.27 -1.65
C GLN A 42 9.32 9.25 -3.10
N ALA A 43 10.17 8.28 -3.44
CA ALA A 43 10.66 8.10 -4.80
C ALA A 43 9.54 7.72 -5.80
N SER A 44 8.44 7.14 -5.31
CA SER A 44 7.31 6.70 -6.13
C SER A 44 6.19 7.74 -6.25
N ALA A 45 6.28 8.88 -5.54
CA ALA A 45 5.19 9.85 -5.44
C ALA A 45 4.82 10.57 -6.75
N ASN A 46 5.74 10.66 -7.72
CA ASN A 46 5.52 11.28 -9.02
C ASN A 46 5.95 10.33 -10.15
N PRO A 47 5.20 9.24 -10.38
CA PRO A 47 5.58 8.24 -11.37
C PRO A 47 5.35 8.76 -12.80
N GLN A 48 6.13 8.25 -13.74
CA GLN A 48 5.79 8.27 -15.17
C GLN A 48 5.26 6.88 -15.50
N GLY A 49 3.96 6.74 -15.78
CA GLY A 49 3.29 5.45 -15.85
C GLY A 49 2.81 4.94 -14.48
N GLY A 50 2.91 3.63 -14.26
CA GLY A 50 2.53 2.97 -13.01
C GLY A 50 3.72 2.40 -12.25
N VAL A 51 3.69 2.48 -10.93
CA VAL A 51 4.63 1.82 -10.02
C VAL A 51 3.86 0.93 -9.08
N VAL A 52 4.21 -0.36 -9.10
CA VAL A 52 3.69 -1.36 -8.15
C VAL A 52 4.84 -2.05 -7.44
N PHE A 53 4.51 -2.72 -6.35
CA PHE A 53 5.48 -3.47 -5.57
C PHE A 53 5.29 -4.97 -5.75
N ALA A 54 6.36 -5.73 -5.57
CA ALA A 54 6.34 -7.18 -5.56
C ALA A 54 6.92 -7.68 -4.24
N TYR A 55 6.21 -8.59 -3.58
CA TYR A 55 6.60 -9.16 -2.30
C TYR A 55 6.55 -10.70 -2.38
N PRO A 56 7.60 -11.40 -1.93
CA PRO A 56 7.62 -12.87 -1.92
C PRO A 56 6.65 -13.41 -0.86
N VAL A 57 5.71 -14.26 -1.28
CA VAL A 57 4.73 -14.91 -0.40
C VAL A 57 4.76 -16.43 -0.54
N SER A 58 4.21 -17.14 0.44
CA SER A 58 4.06 -18.60 0.40
C SER A 58 2.79 -19.07 -0.33
N ASP A 59 1.77 -18.22 -0.43
CA ASP A 59 0.43 -18.48 -0.96
C ASP A 59 0.03 -17.50 -2.08
N PRO A 60 0.81 -17.43 -3.19
CA PRO A 60 0.63 -16.44 -4.25
C PRO A 60 -0.73 -16.48 -4.97
N GLU A 61 -1.43 -17.61 -4.97
CA GLU A 61 -2.75 -17.80 -5.61
C GLU A 61 -3.85 -16.89 -5.06
N ARG A 62 -3.65 -16.26 -3.90
CA ARG A 62 -4.60 -15.34 -3.28
C ARG A 62 -4.53 -13.91 -3.82
N TYR A 63 -3.47 -13.57 -4.56
CA TYR A 63 -3.13 -12.20 -4.92
C TYR A 63 -2.92 -12.04 -6.44
N GLY A 64 -2.68 -10.80 -6.88
CA GLY A 64 -2.09 -10.55 -8.19
C GLY A 64 -0.63 -11.01 -8.20
N VAL A 65 -0.25 -11.89 -9.12
CA VAL A 65 1.11 -12.48 -9.18
C VAL A 65 1.88 -11.89 -10.35
N VAL A 66 3.11 -11.43 -10.11
CA VAL A 66 4.02 -10.91 -11.14
C VAL A 66 5.03 -11.96 -11.57
N GLU A 67 5.10 -12.24 -12.86
CA GLU A 67 6.17 -13.03 -13.47
C GLU A 67 7.35 -12.11 -13.86
N PHE A 68 8.58 -12.55 -13.63
CA PHE A 68 9.79 -11.81 -13.99
C PHE A 68 10.65 -12.60 -14.96
N ASP A 69 11.39 -11.90 -15.83
CA ASP A 69 12.47 -12.49 -16.61
C ASP A 69 13.75 -12.67 -15.77
N ALA A 70 14.78 -13.26 -16.38
CA ALA A 70 16.07 -13.50 -15.72
C ALA A 70 16.83 -12.20 -15.35
N GLN A 71 16.41 -11.05 -15.89
CA GLN A 71 16.98 -9.73 -15.61
C GLN A 71 16.14 -8.95 -14.57
N GLY A 72 15.06 -9.55 -14.06
CA GLY A 72 14.17 -8.93 -13.08
C GLY A 72 13.14 -7.97 -13.67
N LYS A 73 12.91 -7.99 -14.98
CA LYS A 73 11.84 -7.22 -15.63
C LYS A 73 10.52 -7.98 -15.56
N ALA A 74 9.44 -7.30 -15.21
CA ALA A 74 8.10 -7.89 -15.19
C ALA A 74 7.66 -8.30 -16.62
N LEU A 75 7.18 -9.53 -16.76
CA LEU A 75 6.69 -10.13 -18.01
C LEU A 75 5.17 -10.20 -18.06
N SER A 76 4.55 -10.64 -16.98
CA SER A 76 3.09 -10.79 -16.90
C SER A 76 2.58 -10.54 -15.48
N ILE A 77 1.31 -10.14 -15.37
CA ILE A 77 0.58 -10.01 -14.09
C ILE A 77 -0.78 -10.68 -14.24
N GLU A 78 -1.08 -11.60 -13.31
CA GLU A 78 -2.29 -12.41 -13.30
C GLU A 78 -3.01 -12.28 -11.96
N GLU A 79 -4.32 -12.06 -11.99
CA GLU A 79 -5.15 -11.96 -10.78
C GLU A 79 -5.51 -13.36 -10.30
N LYS A 80 -5.10 -13.70 -9.06
CA LYS A 80 -5.46 -14.97 -8.38
C LYS A 80 -5.31 -16.21 -9.27
N PRO A 81 -4.10 -16.44 -9.84
CA PRO A 81 -3.89 -17.55 -10.75
C PRO A 81 -4.00 -18.90 -10.02
N VAL A 82 -4.66 -19.87 -10.64
CA VAL A 82 -4.73 -21.25 -10.14
C VAL A 82 -3.35 -21.94 -10.17
N GLN A 83 -2.51 -21.56 -11.13
CA GLN A 83 -1.14 -22.03 -11.28
C GLN A 83 -0.21 -20.81 -11.35
N PRO A 84 0.24 -20.29 -10.20
CA PRO A 84 1.06 -19.08 -10.13
C PRO A 84 2.39 -19.29 -10.84
N LYS A 85 2.79 -18.32 -11.68
CA LYS A 85 4.07 -18.36 -12.41
C LYS A 85 5.28 -17.95 -11.58
N SER A 86 5.03 -17.33 -10.43
CA SER A 86 6.05 -16.93 -9.46
C SER A 86 5.44 -16.88 -8.05
N ASN A 87 6.29 -16.68 -7.06
CA ASN A 87 5.87 -16.46 -5.67
C ASN A 87 5.80 -14.96 -5.30
N TYR A 88 5.82 -14.06 -6.29
CA TYR A 88 5.78 -12.62 -6.05
C TYR A 88 4.36 -12.09 -6.21
N ALA A 89 3.75 -11.75 -5.08
CA ALA A 89 2.47 -11.09 -5.02
C ALA A 89 2.62 -9.57 -5.16
N VAL A 90 1.60 -8.90 -5.69
CA VAL A 90 1.47 -7.44 -5.72
C VAL A 90 0.69 -7.00 -4.47
N PRO A 91 1.34 -6.34 -3.49
CA PRO A 91 0.65 -5.82 -2.32
C PRO A 91 -0.35 -4.72 -2.68
N GLY A 92 -1.22 -4.39 -1.73
CA GLY A 92 -2.25 -3.35 -1.85
C GLY A 92 -1.71 -1.92 -1.81
N LEU A 93 -0.67 -1.61 -2.59
CA LEU A 93 -0.04 -0.29 -2.66
C LEU A 93 0.40 -0.01 -4.10
N TYR A 94 -0.16 1.05 -4.68
CA TYR A 94 -0.01 1.38 -6.10
C TYR A 94 0.20 2.87 -6.27
N PHE A 95 1.08 3.27 -7.18
CA PHE A 95 1.27 4.66 -7.59
C PHE A 95 1.06 4.75 -9.09
N TYR A 96 0.33 5.76 -9.55
CA TYR A 96 0.08 5.97 -10.97
C TYR A 96 0.14 7.43 -11.34
N ASP A 97 0.53 7.68 -12.58
CA ASP A 97 0.26 8.94 -13.25
C ASP A 97 -1.25 9.10 -13.50
N ASN A 98 -1.63 10.26 -14.02
CA ASN A 98 -3.04 10.62 -14.20
C ASN A 98 -3.80 9.72 -15.19
N GLN A 99 -3.10 9.02 -16.10
CA GLN A 99 -3.74 8.15 -17.10
C GLN A 99 -4.56 7.03 -16.47
N VAL A 100 -4.32 6.71 -15.19
CA VAL A 100 -5.06 5.69 -14.45
C VAL A 100 -6.57 5.94 -14.43
N VAL A 101 -7.00 7.21 -14.44
CA VAL A 101 -8.42 7.58 -14.44
C VAL A 101 -9.09 7.06 -15.71
N ASP A 102 -8.49 7.32 -16.88
CA ASP A 102 -9.03 6.89 -18.17
C ASP A 102 -8.86 5.38 -18.37
N ILE A 103 -7.74 4.80 -17.91
CA ILE A 103 -7.54 3.34 -17.95
C ILE A 103 -8.65 2.65 -17.15
N ALA A 104 -8.87 3.07 -15.91
CA ALA A 104 -9.90 2.50 -15.04
C ALA A 104 -11.32 2.68 -15.59
N ALA A 105 -11.64 3.84 -16.16
CA ALA A 105 -12.95 4.11 -16.76
C ALA A 105 -13.27 3.22 -17.97
N ASN A 106 -12.25 2.73 -18.68
CA ASN A 106 -12.40 1.89 -19.87
C ASN A 106 -12.31 0.38 -19.57
N LEU A 107 -12.12 -0.01 -18.31
CA LEU A 107 -12.08 -1.42 -17.93
C LEU A 107 -13.44 -2.09 -18.09
N LYS A 108 -13.40 -3.40 -18.32
CA LYS A 108 -14.58 -4.26 -18.29
C LYS A 108 -14.57 -5.08 -16.99
N PRO A 109 -15.73 -5.41 -16.42
CA PRO A 109 -15.79 -6.29 -15.27
C PRO A 109 -15.14 -7.65 -15.57
N SER A 110 -14.46 -8.21 -14.57
CA SER A 110 -13.90 -9.56 -14.60
C SER A 110 -15.01 -10.62 -14.63
N PRO A 111 -14.68 -11.91 -14.83
CA PRO A 111 -15.67 -13.00 -14.72
C PRO A 111 -16.40 -13.04 -13.37
N ARG A 112 -15.85 -12.40 -12.33
CA ARG A 112 -16.47 -12.27 -11.00
C ARG A 112 -17.33 -11.02 -10.86
N GLY A 113 -17.38 -10.16 -11.87
CA GLY A 113 -18.15 -8.92 -11.88
C GLY A 113 -17.43 -7.72 -11.27
N GLU A 114 -16.12 -7.83 -11.00
CA GLU A 114 -15.32 -6.78 -10.35
C GLU A 114 -14.40 -6.06 -11.35
N TYR A 115 -14.15 -4.76 -11.13
CA TYR A 115 -13.14 -3.98 -11.86
C TYR A 115 -11.78 -4.16 -11.17
N GLU A 116 -10.97 -5.07 -11.71
CA GLU A 116 -9.72 -5.52 -11.08
C GLU A 116 -8.61 -4.49 -11.22
N ILE A 117 -7.88 -4.23 -10.12
CA ILE A 117 -6.67 -3.40 -10.17
C ILE A 117 -5.57 -4.06 -11.03
N THR A 118 -5.57 -5.40 -11.08
CA THR A 118 -4.63 -6.16 -11.92
C THR A 118 -4.84 -5.89 -13.41
N ASP A 119 -6.05 -5.53 -13.84
CA ASP A 119 -6.29 -5.13 -15.25
C ASP A 119 -5.72 -3.74 -15.56
N VAL A 120 -5.77 -2.80 -14.61
CA VAL A 120 -5.04 -1.51 -14.70
C VAL A 120 -3.55 -1.76 -14.85
N ASN A 121 -2.98 -2.58 -13.97
CA ASN A 121 -1.56 -2.93 -13.99
C ASN A 121 -1.15 -3.57 -15.32
N ARG A 122 -1.99 -4.48 -15.83
CA ARG A 122 -1.72 -5.15 -17.12
C ARG A 122 -1.72 -4.17 -18.28
N GLU A 123 -2.56 -3.14 -18.27
CA GLU A 123 -2.55 -2.13 -19.33
C GLU A 123 -1.28 -1.29 -19.30
N TYR A 124 -0.83 -0.81 -18.13
CA TYR A 124 0.48 -0.15 -18.01
C TYR A 124 1.62 -1.07 -18.45
N LEU A 125 1.59 -2.35 -18.06
CA LEU A 125 2.61 -3.32 -18.44
C LEU A 125 2.65 -3.53 -19.95
N ARG A 126 1.47 -3.64 -20.60
CA ARG A 126 1.33 -3.78 -22.06
C ARG A 126 1.92 -2.58 -22.81
N ARG A 127 1.83 -1.38 -22.23
CA ARG A 127 2.45 -0.15 -22.76
C ARG A 127 3.94 -0.06 -22.50
N GLY A 128 4.50 -0.92 -21.64
CA GLY A 128 5.88 -0.83 -21.18
C GLY A 128 6.08 0.30 -20.16
N GLU A 129 5.01 0.75 -19.53
CA GLU A 129 4.95 1.90 -18.60
C GLU A 129 4.70 1.45 -17.15
N LEU A 130 4.83 0.15 -16.86
CA LEU A 130 4.76 -0.37 -15.49
C LEU A 130 6.15 -0.67 -14.95
N SER A 131 6.51 0.01 -13.85
CA SER A 131 7.65 -0.31 -13.02
C SER A 131 7.21 -1.21 -11.87
N VAL A 132 7.94 -2.31 -11.66
CA VAL A 132 7.69 -3.24 -10.55
C VAL A 132 8.91 -3.25 -9.64
N GLN A 133 8.73 -2.78 -8.40
CA GLN A 133 9.79 -2.73 -7.39
C GLN A 133 9.67 -3.91 -6.42
N ILE A 134 10.73 -4.71 -6.30
CA ILE A 134 10.75 -5.81 -5.34
C ILE A 134 11.06 -5.26 -3.95
N MET A 135 10.15 -5.50 -3.00
CA MET A 135 10.39 -5.17 -1.59
C MET A 135 11.50 -6.05 -1.03
N ASP A 136 12.40 -5.44 -0.25
CA ASP A 136 13.51 -6.17 0.35
C ASP A 136 13.03 -7.20 1.40
N ARG A 137 13.91 -8.14 1.76
CA ARG A 137 13.62 -9.15 2.79
C ARG A 137 13.45 -8.56 4.21
N GLY A 138 13.85 -7.31 4.42
CA GLY A 138 13.71 -6.62 5.70
C GLY A 138 12.36 -5.94 5.87
N THR A 139 11.54 -5.91 4.82
CA THR A 139 10.20 -5.39 4.80
C THR A 139 9.23 -6.47 5.24
N ALA A 140 8.26 -6.11 6.08
CA ALA A 140 7.11 -6.92 6.40
C ALA A 140 5.88 -6.31 5.74
N TRP A 141 5.18 -7.15 4.97
CA TRP A 141 3.84 -6.88 4.49
C TRP A 141 2.88 -7.86 5.16
N LEU A 142 1.84 -7.32 5.80
CA LEU A 142 0.84 -8.08 6.53
C LEU A 142 -0.54 -7.69 5.98
N ASP A 143 -1.19 -8.65 5.34
CA ASP A 143 -2.61 -8.59 4.98
C ASP A 143 -3.46 -9.01 6.19
N THR A 144 -4.60 -8.37 6.41
CA THR A 144 -5.47 -8.64 7.57
C THR A 144 -6.80 -9.29 7.20
N GLY A 145 -6.85 -9.97 6.05
CA GLY A 145 -8.06 -10.59 5.49
C GLY A 145 -8.62 -11.81 6.24
N THR A 146 -7.87 -12.42 7.18
CA THR A 146 -8.35 -13.54 8.02
C THR A 146 -8.12 -13.28 9.51
N PHE A 147 -8.89 -13.95 10.39
CA PHE A 147 -8.71 -13.83 11.84
C PHE A 147 -7.29 -14.20 12.31
N GLU A 148 -6.68 -15.20 11.67
CA GLU A 148 -5.31 -15.62 11.95
C GLU A 148 -4.31 -14.53 11.54
N SER A 149 -4.39 -14.05 10.30
CA SER A 149 -3.51 -12.98 9.79
C SER A 149 -3.63 -11.67 10.58
N LEU A 150 -4.83 -11.32 11.05
CA LEU A 150 -5.05 -10.17 11.91
C LEU A 150 -4.36 -10.33 13.27
N MET A 151 -4.40 -11.53 13.86
CA MET A 151 -3.72 -11.81 15.12
C MET A 151 -2.19 -11.76 14.97
N GLU A 152 -1.67 -12.33 13.88
CA GLU A 152 -0.24 -12.27 13.56
C GLU A 152 0.22 -10.82 13.39
N ALA A 153 -0.55 -9.99 12.67
CA ALA A 153 -0.24 -8.59 12.49
C ALA A 153 -0.22 -7.82 13.82
N ALA A 154 -1.21 -8.07 14.70
CA ALA A 154 -1.26 -7.47 16.02
C ALA A 154 -0.06 -7.87 16.89
N GLN A 155 0.34 -9.15 16.86
CA GLN A 155 1.51 -9.64 17.59
C GLN A 155 2.80 -9.03 17.05
N PHE A 156 2.95 -8.94 15.73
CA PHE A 156 4.09 -8.31 15.09
C PHE A 156 4.27 -6.86 15.56
N VAL A 157 3.22 -6.04 15.45
CA VAL A 157 3.25 -4.63 15.89
C VAL A 157 3.57 -4.54 17.37
N GLN A 158 2.93 -5.35 18.22
CA GLN A 158 3.18 -5.35 19.66
C GLN A 158 4.64 -5.64 20.01
N ILE A 159 5.26 -6.63 19.36
CA ILE A 159 6.64 -7.01 19.61
C ILE A 159 7.61 -5.89 19.22
N ILE A 160 7.40 -5.29 18.04
CA ILE A 160 8.22 -4.18 17.55
C ILE A 160 8.13 -2.98 18.49
N GLU A 161 6.91 -2.53 18.81
CA GLU A 161 6.72 -1.36 19.68
C GLU A 161 7.35 -1.56 21.06
N ARG A 162 7.14 -2.74 21.67
CA ARG A 162 7.66 -3.04 23.02
C ARG A 162 9.19 -3.08 23.05
N ARG A 163 9.84 -3.51 21.97
CA ARG A 163 11.31 -3.65 21.91
C ARG A 163 12.01 -2.35 21.56
N GLN A 164 11.42 -1.53 20.72
CA GLN A 164 12.04 -0.28 20.27
C GLN A 164 11.60 0.95 21.07
N GLY A 165 10.45 0.90 21.75
CA GLY A 165 9.86 2.06 22.40
C GLY A 165 9.31 3.10 21.41
N LEU A 166 9.17 2.73 20.14
CA LEU A 166 8.60 3.53 19.05
C LEU A 166 7.25 2.95 18.62
N LYS A 167 6.40 3.76 17.98
CA LYS A 167 5.10 3.31 17.48
C LYS A 167 5.12 3.02 15.99
N VAL A 168 4.33 2.04 15.58
CA VAL A 168 4.08 1.74 14.16
C VAL A 168 2.73 2.33 13.78
N GLY A 169 2.69 3.18 12.74
CA GLY A 169 1.45 3.80 12.28
C GLY A 169 0.95 4.99 13.13
N CYS A 170 1.83 5.64 13.91
CA CYS A 170 1.48 6.85 14.66
C CYS A 170 1.39 8.07 13.73
N ILE A 171 0.17 8.46 13.34
CA ILE A 171 -0.04 9.54 12.37
C ILE A 171 0.36 10.91 12.91
N GLU A 172 0.23 11.16 14.21
CA GLU A 172 0.60 12.43 14.84
C GLU A 172 2.11 12.62 14.87
N GLU A 173 2.86 11.54 15.12
CA GLU A 173 4.32 11.56 15.01
C GLU A 173 4.76 11.85 13.57
N VAL A 174 4.15 11.17 12.58
CA VAL A 174 4.46 11.42 11.17
C VAL A 174 4.17 12.87 10.81
N ALA A 175 3.00 13.41 11.18
CA ALA A 175 2.63 14.79 10.92
C ALA A 175 3.61 15.79 11.57
N TYR A 176 4.01 15.55 12.82
CA TYR A 176 4.99 16.39 13.52
C TYR A 176 6.37 16.34 12.85
N ARG A 177 6.87 15.15 12.52
CA ARG A 177 8.19 14.98 11.86
C ARG A 177 8.22 15.56 10.44
N GLN A 178 7.10 15.54 9.73
CA GLN A 178 6.95 16.17 8.40
C GLN A 178 6.70 17.69 8.49
N GLY A 179 6.52 18.24 9.69
CA GLY A 179 6.26 19.67 9.88
C GLY A 179 4.85 20.12 9.52
N PHE A 180 3.89 19.20 9.43
CA PHE A 180 2.47 19.53 9.21
C PHE A 180 1.79 20.10 10.46
N ILE A 181 2.32 19.75 11.64
CA ILE A 181 1.91 20.30 12.92
C ILE A 181 3.13 20.74 13.75
N ASP A 182 2.94 21.74 14.59
CA ASP A 182 3.96 22.19 15.54
C ASP A 182 3.91 21.44 16.88
N ALA A 183 4.87 21.76 17.76
CA ALA A 183 4.99 21.16 19.08
C ALA A 183 3.77 21.42 19.99
N ALA A 184 3.17 22.60 19.89
CA ALA A 184 2.00 22.95 20.71
C ALA A 184 0.75 22.18 20.26
N GLN A 185 0.58 22.01 18.95
CA GLN A 185 -0.47 21.17 18.38
C GLN A 185 -0.28 19.69 18.77
N LEU A 186 0.94 19.17 18.71
CA LEU A 186 1.23 17.80 19.17
C LEU A 186 0.94 17.62 20.67
N GLU A 187 1.30 18.59 21.51
CA GLU A 187 0.99 18.55 22.94
C GLU A 187 -0.53 18.53 23.21
N ALA A 188 -1.29 19.35 22.48
CA ALA A 188 -2.74 19.39 22.57
C ALA A 188 -3.40 18.06 22.18
N LEU A 189 -2.92 17.42 21.10
CA LEU A 189 -3.37 16.09 20.67
C LEU A 189 -3.02 14.99 21.70
N ALA A 190 -1.86 15.10 22.35
CA ALA A 190 -1.41 14.13 23.33
C ALA A 190 -2.22 14.16 24.63
N ALA A 191 -2.67 15.34 25.07
CA ALA A 191 -3.31 15.56 26.36
C ALA A 191 -4.51 14.63 26.66
N PRO A 192 -5.52 14.47 25.79
CA PRO A 192 -6.66 13.59 26.05
C PRO A 192 -6.28 12.09 26.05
N LEU A 193 -5.16 11.72 25.43
CA LEU A 193 -4.75 10.33 25.20
C LEU A 193 -3.77 9.79 26.25
N VAL A 194 -3.39 10.59 27.25
CA VAL A 194 -2.38 10.17 28.26
C VAL A 194 -2.79 8.91 29.01
N LYS A 195 -4.08 8.78 29.35
CA LYS A 195 -4.58 7.62 30.12
C LYS A 195 -4.45 6.28 29.39
N SER A 196 -4.42 6.27 28.05
CA SER A 196 -4.27 5.04 27.26
C SER A 196 -2.80 4.65 27.06
N GLY A 197 -1.85 5.46 27.51
CA GLY A 197 -0.42 5.32 27.22
C GLY A 197 0.00 5.90 25.87
N TYR A 198 -0.92 6.04 24.90
CA TYR A 198 -0.61 6.65 23.59
C TYR A 198 -0.20 8.12 23.72
N GLY A 199 -0.93 8.91 24.52
CA GLY A 199 -0.56 10.30 24.76
C GLY A 199 0.74 10.47 25.56
N ALA A 200 1.11 9.47 26.37
CA ALA A 200 2.41 9.48 27.04
C ALA A 200 3.57 9.32 26.04
N TYR A 201 3.38 8.46 25.03
CA TYR A 201 4.31 8.34 23.91
C TYR A 201 4.43 9.66 23.13
N LEU A 202 3.31 10.27 22.73
CA LEU A 202 3.33 11.54 21.98
C LEU A 202 4.06 12.65 22.75
N ARG A 203 3.85 12.76 24.07
CA ARG A 203 4.58 13.73 24.91
C ARG A 203 6.07 13.44 25.01
N ALA A 204 6.49 12.18 24.90
CA ALA A 204 7.91 11.82 24.92
C ALA A 204 8.63 12.30 23.65
N LEU A 205 7.93 12.51 22.53
CA LEU A 205 8.48 13.05 21.30
C LEU A 205 8.85 14.55 21.38
N LEU A 206 8.31 15.27 22.36
CA LEU A 206 8.55 16.70 22.59
C LEU A 206 9.77 16.97 23.49
N ARG A 207 10.44 15.92 23.98
CA ARG A 207 11.56 16.02 24.93
C ARG A 207 12.90 15.86 24.24
#